data_AF-A0AAJ0ASD5-F1
#
_entry.id   AF-A0AAJ0ASD5-F1
#
_cell.length_a   1.000
_cell.length_b   1.000
_cell.length_c   1.000
_cell.angle_alpha   90.00
_cell.angle_beta   90.00
_cell.angle_gamma   90.00
#
_symmetry.space_group_name_H-M   'P 1'
#
loop_
_entity.id
_entity.type
_entity.pdbx_description
1 polymer ?
#
loop_
_entity_poly.entity_id
_entity_poly.type
_entity_poly.pdbx_seq_one_letter_code
_entity_poly.pdbx_strand_id
1 'polypeptide(L)'
;MKAYAVVLSLATLAVAQMNGGAAPVPAPAPAAGDTPACAEAKILAGGIALNIEVQQQEVNGVNAVMQALQANPPNPQQFQTAKSNLLSFVSDGIQVRQANQLIAPSGNMATQGLAVVANAQLSELQKVAGLTGNPAQDMPVVQSLMMDFSGGIKKNMENQQMAVQGAC
;
A
#
# COMPACT_ATOMS: atom_id res chain seq x y z
N MET A 1 -29.96 17.63 7.21
CA MET A 1 -29.15 17.22 6.04
C MET A 1 -27.78 17.87 6.18
N LYS A 2 -26.74 17.10 6.54
CA LYS A 2 -25.38 17.63 6.70
C LYS A 2 -24.62 17.37 5.41
N ALA A 3 -24.30 18.44 4.69
CA ALA A 3 -23.45 18.39 3.51
C ALA A 3 -22.00 18.23 3.95
N TYR A 4 -21.38 17.11 3.63
CA TYR A 4 -19.93 16.95 3.70
C TYR A 4 -19.39 17.09 2.28
N ALA A 5 -19.05 18.31 1.89
CA ALA A 5 -18.27 18.57 0.69
C ALA A 5 -16.79 18.54 1.07
N VAL A 6 -16.19 17.35 1.07
CA VAL A 6 -14.73 17.23 1.01
C VAL A 6 -14.39 17.01 -0.46
N VAL A 7 -14.06 18.10 -1.15
CA VAL A 7 -13.51 18.04 -2.51
C VAL A 7 -12.05 17.62 -2.37
N LEU A 8 -11.80 16.31 -2.40
CA LEU A 8 -10.45 15.78 -2.61
C LEU A 8 -10.19 15.77 -4.12
N SER A 9 -9.45 16.77 -4.61
CA SER A 9 -8.95 16.79 -5.98
C SER A 9 -7.87 15.72 -6.13
N LEU A 10 -8.26 14.51 -6.55
CA LEU A 10 -7.33 13.46 -6.97
C LEU A 10 -6.81 13.82 -8.37
N ALA A 11 -5.61 14.38 -8.44
CA ALA A 11 -4.91 14.60 -9.69
C ALA A 11 -4.56 13.25 -10.32
N THR A 12 -5.04 13.04 -11.55
CA THR A 12 -4.70 11.87 -12.37
C THR A 12 -3.28 12.01 -12.92
N LEU A 13 -2.31 11.32 -12.32
CA LEU A 13 -1.01 11.07 -12.95
C LEU A 13 -1.05 9.71 -13.66
N ALA A 14 -0.81 9.74 -14.97
CA ALA A 14 -0.66 8.54 -15.78
C ALA A 14 0.64 7.81 -15.40
N VAL A 15 0.54 6.55 -14.97
CA VAL A 15 1.70 5.69 -14.68
C VAL A 15 2.01 4.83 -15.91
N ALA A 16 3.27 4.88 -16.35
CA ALA A 16 3.82 4.11 -17.45
C ALA A 16 3.82 2.59 -17.16
N GLN A 17 3.64 1.81 -18.23
CA GLN A 17 3.47 0.36 -18.26
C GLN A 17 4.61 -0.42 -17.59
N MET A 18 4.26 -1.37 -16.71
CA MET A 18 5.14 -2.46 -16.29
C MET A 18 4.75 -3.77 -16.99
N ASN A 19 5.75 -4.45 -17.56
CA ASN A 19 5.60 -5.76 -18.19
C ASN A 19 5.25 -6.84 -17.15
N GLY A 20 4.07 -7.45 -17.27
CA GLY A 20 3.79 -8.80 -16.76
C GLY A 20 2.93 -8.92 -15.50
N GLY A 21 2.60 -7.83 -14.81
CA GLY A 21 1.54 -7.77 -13.80
C GLY A 21 0.47 -6.77 -14.25
N ALA A 22 -0.81 -7.01 -13.94
CA ALA A 22 -1.83 -5.99 -14.19
C ALA A 22 -1.38 -4.66 -13.55
N ALA A 23 -1.30 -3.59 -14.33
CA ALA A 23 -0.94 -2.29 -13.79
C ALA A 23 -2.03 -1.82 -12.80
N PRO A 24 -1.68 -1.02 -11.78
CA PRO A 24 -2.69 -0.41 -10.91
C PRO A 24 -3.70 0.35 -11.77
N VAL A 25 -4.98 -0.05 -11.69
CA VAL A 25 -6.05 0.65 -12.39
C VAL A 25 -6.40 1.89 -11.56
N PRO A 26 -6.49 3.10 -12.16
CA PRO A 26 -6.95 4.27 -11.43
C PRO A 26 -8.34 4.02 -10.83
N ALA A 27 -8.53 4.35 -9.56
CA ALA A 27 -9.83 4.19 -8.92
C ALA A 27 -10.86 5.13 -9.57
N PRO A 28 -12.11 4.66 -9.81
CA PRO A 28 -13.16 5.52 -10.31
C PRO A 28 -13.52 6.60 -9.28
N ALA A 29 -13.65 7.85 -9.73
CA ALA A 29 -14.04 8.97 -8.87
C ALA A 29 -15.58 9.04 -8.68
N PRO A 30 -16.07 9.47 -7.51
CA PRO A 30 -17.49 9.74 -7.30
C PRO A 30 -18.04 10.78 -8.29
N ALA A 31 -19.28 10.59 -8.74
CA ALA A 31 -19.98 11.44 -9.69
C ALA A 31 -21.36 11.88 -9.16
N ALA A 32 -21.90 12.99 -9.70
CA ALA A 32 -23.15 13.60 -9.23
C ALA A 32 -24.41 12.69 -9.34
N GLY A 33 -24.34 11.60 -10.11
CA GLY A 33 -25.42 10.63 -10.26
C GLY A 33 -25.24 9.35 -9.42
N ASP A 34 -24.16 9.24 -8.64
CA ASP A 34 -23.94 8.05 -7.82
C ASP A 34 -24.92 8.00 -6.64
N THR A 35 -25.38 6.80 -6.31
CA THR A 35 -26.01 6.57 -5.01
C THR A 35 -24.98 6.82 -3.89
N PRO A 36 -25.41 7.15 -2.66
CA PRO A 36 -24.48 7.29 -1.54
C PRO A 36 -23.55 6.07 -1.37
N ALA A 37 -24.10 4.86 -1.49
CA ALA A 37 -23.32 3.62 -1.41
C ALA A 37 -22.27 3.50 -2.52
N CYS A 38 -22.61 3.85 -3.76
CA CYS A 38 -21.65 3.83 -4.87
C CYS A 38 -20.57 4.92 -4.68
N ALA A 39 -20.94 6.11 -4.20
CA ALA A 39 -19.98 7.17 -3.90
C ALA A 39 -18.99 6.76 -2.80
N GLU A 40 -19.47 6.16 -1.71
CA GLU A 40 -18.63 5.65 -0.62
C GLU A 40 -17.72 4.51 -1.09
N ALA A 41 -18.23 3.59 -1.91
CA ALA A 41 -17.45 2.52 -2.54
C ALA A 41 -16.32 3.05 -3.43
N LYS A 42 -16.57 4.11 -4.21
CA LYS A 42 -15.57 4.78 -5.03
C LYS A 42 -14.52 5.51 -4.20
N ILE A 43 -14.92 6.14 -3.09
CA ILE A 43 -13.99 6.74 -2.12
C ILE A 43 -13.08 5.66 -1.51
N LEU A 44 -13.64 4.51 -1.10
CA LEU A 44 -12.87 3.38 -0.61
C LEU A 44 -11.88 2.87 -1.67
N ALA A 45 -12.32 2.70 -2.93
CA ALA A 45 -11.44 2.30 -4.02
C ALA A 45 -10.29 3.29 -4.24
N GLY A 46 -10.53 4.59 -4.09
CA GLY A 46 -9.51 5.64 -4.11
C GLY A 46 -8.49 5.50 -2.97
N GLY A 47 -8.96 5.26 -1.74
CA GLY A 47 -8.08 4.98 -0.61
C GLY A 47 -7.24 3.71 -0.78
N ILE A 48 -7.81 2.67 -1.42
CA ILE A 48 -7.08 1.44 -1.75
C ILE A 48 -6.03 1.69 -2.84
N ALA A 49 -6.30 2.56 -3.82
CA ALA A 49 -5.30 2.99 -4.79
C ALA A 49 -4.09 3.62 -4.10
N LEU A 50 -4.32 4.48 -3.10
CA LEU A 50 -3.26 5.07 -2.29
C LEU A 50 -2.46 4.00 -1.52
N ASN A 51 -3.09 2.92 -1.03
CA ASN A 51 -2.35 1.78 -0.47
C ASN A 51 -1.42 1.13 -1.48
N ILE A 52 -1.86 0.96 -2.72
CA ILE A 52 -1.03 0.34 -3.77
C ILE A 52 0.19 1.24 -4.04
N GLU A 53 0.01 2.55 -4.11
CA GLU A 53 1.10 3.50 -4.31
C GLU A 53 2.11 3.48 -3.16
N VAL A 54 1.65 3.46 -1.91
CA VAL A 54 2.54 3.38 -0.73
C VAL A 54 3.30 2.06 -0.72
N GLN A 55 2.64 0.94 -1.01
CA GLN A 55 3.34 -0.36 -1.09
C GLN A 55 4.37 -0.41 -2.24
N GLN A 56 4.16 0.33 -3.32
CA GLN A 56 5.19 0.50 -4.35
C GLN A 56 6.42 1.23 -3.80
N GLN A 57 6.24 2.20 -2.90
CA GLN A 57 7.35 2.82 -2.17
C GLN A 57 7.98 1.86 -1.15
N GLU A 58 7.21 1.01 -0.49
CA GLU A 58 7.74 -0.05 0.38
C GLU A 58 8.67 -1.00 -0.43
N VAL A 59 8.25 -1.44 -1.62
CA VAL A 59 9.09 -2.23 -2.55
C VAL A 59 10.37 -1.50 -2.95
N ASN A 60 10.28 -0.21 -3.28
CA ASN A 60 11.44 0.62 -3.59
C ASN A 60 12.39 0.76 -2.39
N GLY A 61 11.84 0.93 -1.19
CA GLY A 61 12.59 1.00 0.07
C GLY A 61 13.33 -0.31 0.37
N VAL A 62 12.67 -1.46 0.17
CA VAL A 62 13.31 -2.79 0.30
C VAL A 62 14.46 -2.94 -0.69
N ASN A 63 14.27 -2.54 -1.95
CA ASN A 63 15.35 -2.55 -2.94
C ASN A 63 16.53 -1.67 -2.54
N ALA A 64 16.28 -0.49 -1.98
CA ALA A 64 17.35 0.38 -1.48
C ALA A 64 18.11 -0.25 -0.30
N VAL A 65 17.40 -0.95 0.60
CA VAL A 65 18.03 -1.73 1.67
C VAL A 65 18.86 -2.88 1.11
N MET A 66 18.33 -3.64 0.14
CA MET A 66 19.08 -4.71 -0.55
C MET A 66 20.39 -4.19 -1.13
N GLN A 67 20.33 -3.07 -1.87
CA GLN A 67 21.50 -2.45 -2.48
C GLN A 67 22.52 -2.01 -1.43
N ALA A 68 22.07 -1.44 -0.31
CA ALA A 68 22.96 -1.03 0.78
C ALA A 68 23.65 -2.22 1.45
N LEU A 69 22.95 -3.36 1.62
CA LEU A 69 23.52 -4.60 2.16
C LEU A 69 24.50 -5.26 1.20
N GLN A 70 24.32 -5.10 -0.11
CA GLN A 70 25.17 -5.67 -1.16
C GLN A 70 26.37 -4.77 -1.52
N ALA A 71 26.44 -3.55 -0.98
CA ALA A 71 27.52 -2.62 -1.26
C ALA A 71 28.88 -3.18 -0.78
N ASN A 72 29.92 -2.96 -1.58
CA ASN A 72 31.28 -3.36 -1.26
C ASN A 72 32.28 -2.20 -1.49
N PRO A 73 32.87 -1.61 -0.44
CA PRO A 73 32.68 -1.95 0.98
C PRO A 73 31.28 -1.57 1.48
N PRO A 74 30.78 -2.20 2.57
CA PRO A 74 29.51 -1.83 3.18
C PRO A 74 29.48 -0.36 3.60
N ASN A 75 28.36 0.32 3.36
CA ASN A 75 28.14 1.69 3.80
C ASN A 75 27.03 1.75 4.87
N PRO A 76 27.39 1.81 6.16
CA PRO A 76 26.42 1.84 7.25
C PRO A 76 25.44 3.02 7.17
N GLN A 77 25.90 4.19 6.71
CA GLN A 77 25.04 5.38 6.59
C GLN A 77 23.97 5.20 5.50
N GLN A 78 24.36 4.62 4.36
CA GLN A 78 23.42 4.30 3.29
C GLN A 78 22.38 3.27 3.75
N PHE A 79 22.81 2.24 4.48
CA PHE A 79 21.90 1.26 5.07
C PHE A 79 20.91 1.91 6.04
N GLN A 80 21.38 2.73 6.99
CA GLN A 80 20.48 3.38 7.95
C GLN A 80 19.50 4.34 7.28
N THR A 81 19.93 5.05 6.24
CA THR A 81 19.06 5.94 5.46
C THR A 81 17.98 5.12 4.74
N ALA A 82 18.36 4.03 4.06
CA ALA A 82 17.42 3.15 3.37
C ALA A 82 16.43 2.51 4.35
N LYS A 83 16.90 2.04 5.51
CA LYS A 83 16.06 1.48 6.58
C LYS A 83 15.07 2.50 7.13
N SER A 84 15.50 3.73 7.40
CA SER A 84 14.61 4.80 7.89
C SER A 84 13.52 5.16 6.89
N ASN A 85 13.87 5.23 5.61
CA ASN A 85 12.89 5.48 4.54
C ASN A 85 11.88 4.34 4.45
N LEU A 86 12.36 3.08 4.48
CA LEU A 86 11.49 1.92 4.47
C LEU A 86 10.54 1.88 5.68
N LEU A 87 11.02 2.21 6.89
CA LEU A 87 10.16 2.33 8.09
C LEU A 87 9.07 3.39 7.92
N SER A 88 9.41 4.51 7.29
CA SER A 88 8.46 5.59 7.04
C SER A 88 7.36 5.12 6.07
N PHE A 89 7.72 4.46 4.98
CA PHE A 89 6.73 3.92 4.03
C PHE A 89 5.83 2.86 4.66
N VAL A 90 6.37 1.95 5.48
CA VAL A 90 5.55 0.96 6.21
C VAL A 90 4.60 1.66 7.18
N SER A 91 5.05 2.70 7.88
CA SER A 91 4.21 3.48 8.79
C SER A 91 3.09 4.22 8.06
N ASP A 92 3.39 4.84 6.91
CA ASP A 92 2.40 5.49 6.06
C ASP A 92 1.37 4.46 5.54
N GLY A 93 1.85 3.27 5.14
CA GLY A 93 0.99 2.17 4.70
C GLY A 93 0.01 1.73 5.79
N ILE A 94 0.47 1.67 7.06
CA ILE A 94 -0.39 1.41 8.23
C ILE A 94 -1.49 2.46 8.34
N GLN A 95 -1.14 3.74 8.28
CA GLN A 95 -2.11 4.82 8.42
C GLN A 95 -3.17 4.79 7.31
N VAL A 96 -2.75 4.61 6.05
CA VAL A 96 -3.71 4.58 4.93
C VAL A 96 -4.61 3.34 5.03
N ARG A 97 -4.07 2.16 5.40
CA ARG A 97 -4.88 0.94 5.58
C ARG A 97 -5.86 1.07 6.74
N GLN A 98 -5.48 1.71 7.84
CA GLN A 98 -6.40 2.03 8.93
C GLN A 98 -7.50 3.00 8.48
N ALA A 99 -7.16 4.04 7.71
CA ALA A 99 -8.14 4.95 7.16
C ALA A 99 -9.15 4.21 6.25
N ASN A 100 -8.66 3.32 5.38
CA ASN A 100 -9.51 2.51 4.49
C ASN A 100 -10.47 1.61 5.27
N GLN A 101 -10.04 1.02 6.39
CA GLN A 101 -10.92 0.24 7.28
C GLN A 101 -12.04 1.08 7.88
N LEU A 102 -11.74 2.34 8.25
CA LEU A 102 -12.72 3.23 8.88
C LEU A 102 -13.79 3.72 7.90
N ILE A 103 -13.44 3.86 6.61
CA ILE A 103 -14.36 4.34 5.57
C ILE A 103 -15.03 3.20 4.80
N ALA A 104 -14.67 1.94 5.07
CA ALA A 104 -15.24 0.80 4.38
C ALA A 104 -16.74 0.67 4.68
N PRO A 105 -17.63 0.74 3.66
CA PRO A 105 -19.06 0.60 3.89
C PRO A 105 -19.40 -0.77 4.49
N SER A 106 -20.41 -0.82 5.35
CA SER A 106 -20.88 -2.09 5.90
C SER A 106 -21.33 -3.03 4.77
N GLY A 107 -20.88 -4.29 4.82
CA GLY A 107 -21.19 -5.28 3.78
C GLY A 107 -20.36 -5.13 2.50
N ASN A 108 -19.44 -4.17 2.41
CA ASN A 108 -18.54 -4.05 1.26
C ASN A 108 -17.65 -5.30 1.13
N MET A 109 -17.48 -5.80 -0.09
CA MET A 109 -16.74 -7.03 -0.37
C MET A 109 -15.23 -6.90 -0.07
N ALA A 110 -14.68 -5.68 -0.13
CA ALA A 110 -13.27 -5.42 0.16
C ALA A 110 -12.90 -5.56 1.64
N THR A 111 -13.88 -5.47 2.57
CA THR A 111 -13.63 -5.38 4.02
C THR A 111 -12.79 -6.55 4.55
N GLN A 112 -13.09 -7.79 4.15
CA GLN A 112 -12.32 -8.95 4.58
C GLN A 112 -10.88 -8.90 4.07
N GLY A 113 -10.70 -8.54 2.80
CA GLY A 113 -9.38 -8.43 2.20
C GLY A 113 -8.55 -7.31 2.81
N LEU A 114 -9.16 -6.18 3.15
CA LEU A 114 -8.49 -5.10 3.87
C LEU A 114 -8.00 -5.56 5.25
N ALA A 115 -8.74 -6.45 5.93
CA ALA A 115 -8.36 -6.96 7.25
C ALA A 115 -7.14 -7.88 7.17
N VAL A 116 -7.05 -8.69 6.11
CA VAL A 116 -5.86 -9.52 5.83
C VAL A 116 -4.62 -8.65 5.71
N VAL A 117 -4.67 -7.60 4.88
CA VAL A 117 -3.52 -6.69 4.71
C VAL A 117 -3.23 -5.94 6.02
N ALA A 118 -4.25 -5.54 6.79
CA ALA A 118 -4.06 -4.89 8.09
C ALA A 118 -3.25 -5.75 9.09
N ASN A 119 -3.51 -7.05 9.13
CA ASN A 119 -2.85 -7.97 10.05
C ASN A 119 -1.39 -8.25 9.68
N ALA A 120 -1.01 -8.16 8.39
CA ALA A 120 0.35 -8.39 7.94
C ALA A 120 1.33 -7.29 8.40
N GLN A 121 0.85 -6.08 8.59
CA GLN A 121 1.72 -4.89 8.72
C GLN A 121 2.51 -4.81 10.02
N LEU A 122 1.98 -5.37 11.10
CA LEU A 122 2.73 -5.41 12.36
C LEU A 122 3.97 -6.31 12.21
N SER A 123 3.83 -7.42 11.48
CA SER A 123 4.94 -8.31 11.14
C SER A 123 5.95 -7.61 10.22
N GLU A 124 5.47 -6.89 9.20
CA GLU A 124 6.32 -6.09 8.30
C GLU A 124 7.11 -5.02 9.06
N LEU A 125 6.45 -4.25 9.94
CA LEU A 125 7.09 -3.24 10.77
C LEU A 125 8.16 -3.85 11.67
N GLN A 126 7.86 -4.98 12.32
CA GLN A 126 8.83 -5.70 13.16
C GLN A 126 10.04 -6.20 12.37
N LYS A 127 9.81 -6.77 11.18
CA LYS A 127 10.89 -7.21 10.27
C LYS A 127 11.79 -6.05 9.87
N VAL A 128 11.23 -4.92 9.44
CA VAL A 128 12.02 -3.74 9.04
C VAL A 128 12.76 -3.16 10.26
N ALA A 129 12.10 -3.01 11.40
CA ALA A 129 12.73 -2.49 12.62
C ALA A 129 13.90 -3.38 13.09
N GLY A 130 13.77 -4.70 12.89
CA GLY A 130 14.77 -5.69 13.26
C GLY A 130 16.01 -5.77 12.35
N LEU A 131 16.02 -5.10 11.19
CA LEU A 131 17.18 -5.12 10.29
C LEU A 131 18.43 -4.53 10.98
N THR A 132 19.55 -5.22 10.87
CA THR A 132 20.78 -4.95 11.63
C THR A 132 21.88 -4.26 10.82
N GLY A 133 21.81 -4.33 9.49
CA GLY A 133 22.87 -3.95 8.57
C GLY A 133 23.82 -5.10 8.24
N ASN A 134 23.62 -6.29 8.83
CA ASN A 134 24.41 -7.47 8.54
C ASN A 134 23.79 -8.25 7.36
N PRO A 135 24.47 -8.34 6.20
CA PRO A 135 23.90 -9.01 5.02
C PRO A 135 23.54 -10.48 5.26
N ALA A 136 24.31 -11.20 6.09
CA ALA A 136 24.04 -12.62 6.36
C ALA A 136 22.75 -12.85 7.16
N GLN A 137 22.34 -11.87 7.97
CA GLN A 137 21.14 -11.94 8.80
C GLN A 137 19.94 -11.29 8.11
N ASP A 138 20.18 -10.16 7.43
CA ASP A 138 19.11 -9.31 6.92
C ASP A 138 18.63 -9.74 5.53
N MET A 139 19.47 -10.36 4.69
CA MET A 139 19.09 -10.70 3.32
C MET A 139 17.85 -11.61 3.24
N PRO A 140 17.69 -12.66 4.07
CA PRO A 140 16.47 -13.46 4.11
C PRO A 140 15.24 -12.64 4.54
N VAL A 141 15.41 -11.73 5.51
CA VAL A 141 14.32 -10.86 6.01
C VAL A 141 13.84 -9.91 4.92
N VAL A 142 14.78 -9.29 4.20
CA VAL A 142 14.53 -8.36 3.10
C VAL A 142 13.87 -9.06 1.91
N GLN A 143 14.25 -10.30 1.60
CA GLN A 143 13.55 -11.12 0.60
C GLN A 143 12.13 -11.47 1.03
N SER A 144 11.91 -11.79 2.31
CA SER A 144 10.55 -12.00 2.84
C SER A 144 9.71 -10.74 2.75
N LEU A 145 10.26 -9.57 3.10
CA LEU A 145 9.56 -8.29 3.00
C LEU A 145 9.17 -7.97 1.55
N MET A 146 10.05 -8.25 0.58
CA MET A 146 9.73 -8.08 -0.85
C MET A 146 8.50 -8.92 -1.26
N MET A 147 8.41 -10.16 -0.79
CA MET A 147 7.28 -11.04 -1.06
C MET A 147 6.00 -10.56 -0.36
N ASP A 148 6.11 -10.13 0.91
CA ASP A 148 4.99 -9.62 1.69
C ASP A 148 4.37 -8.39 1.01
N PHE A 149 5.18 -7.38 0.67
CA PHE A 149 4.72 -6.17 -0.02
C PHE A 149 4.15 -6.48 -1.41
N SER A 150 4.79 -7.35 -2.19
CA SER A 150 4.26 -7.77 -3.49
C SER A 150 2.91 -8.50 -3.37
N GLY A 151 2.75 -9.33 -2.33
CA GLY A 151 1.49 -10.01 -2.02
C GLY A 151 0.41 -9.02 -1.57
N GLY A 152 0.76 -8.05 -0.73
CA GLY A 152 -0.12 -6.98 -0.28
C GLY A 152 -0.59 -6.07 -1.42
N ILE A 153 0.28 -5.76 -2.40
CA ILE A 153 -0.09 -5.04 -3.63
C ILE A 153 -1.16 -5.82 -4.39
N LYS A 154 -0.92 -7.11 -4.67
CA LYS A 154 -1.90 -7.96 -5.37
C LYS A 154 -3.22 -7.99 -4.63
N LYS A 155 -3.18 -8.15 -3.30
CA LYS A 155 -4.40 -8.18 -2.49
C LYS A 155 -5.16 -6.85 -2.53
N ASN A 156 -4.46 -5.72 -2.49
CA ASN A 156 -5.11 -4.42 -2.60
C ASN A 156 -5.66 -4.14 -4.00
N MET A 157 -5.05 -4.64 -5.06
CA MET A 157 -5.65 -4.59 -6.39
C MET A 157 -6.96 -5.37 -6.48
N GLU A 158 -7.03 -6.56 -5.87
CA GLU A 158 -8.29 -7.31 -5.73
C GLU A 158 -9.33 -6.53 -4.92
N ASN A 159 -8.92 -5.99 -3.77
CA ASN A 159 -9.81 -5.22 -2.89
C ASN A 159 -10.34 -3.96 -3.58
N GLN A 160 -9.53 -3.30 -4.42
CA GLN A 160 -9.93 -2.12 -5.17
C GLN A 160 -11.09 -2.44 -6.13
N GLN A 161 -11.02 -3.59 -6.81
CA GLN A 161 -12.09 -4.06 -7.69
C GLN A 161 -13.33 -4.45 -6.90
N MET A 162 -13.14 -5.18 -5.80
CA MET A 162 -14.23 -5.59 -4.90
C MET A 162 -14.91 -4.40 -4.21
N ALA A 163 -14.20 -3.30 -3.99
CA ALA A 163 -14.74 -2.11 -3.33
C ALA A 163 -15.93 -1.54 -4.09
N VAL A 164 -15.90 -1.56 -5.43
CA VAL A 164 -16.97 -1.03 -6.29
C VAL A 164 -17.93 -2.09 -6.78
N GLN A 165 -17.57 -3.38 -6.69
CA GLN A 165 -18.41 -4.47 -7.19
C GLN A 165 -19.71 -4.59 -6.38
N GLY A 166 -20.86 -4.39 -7.02
CA GLY A 166 -22.19 -4.55 -6.42
C GLY A 166 -22.65 -3.37 -5.57
N ALA A 167 -21.79 -2.37 -5.34
CA ALA A 167 -22.16 -1.05 -4.81
C ALA A 167 -22.41 -0.04 -5.94
N CYS A 168 -21.73 -0.26 -7.06
CA CYS A 168 -21.99 0.25 -8.40
C CYS A 168 -22.14 -0.98 -9.33
#